data_AF-E9I3V8-F1
#
_entry.id   AF-E9I3V8-F1
#
_cell.length_a   1.000
_cell.length_b   1.000
_cell.length_c   1.000
_cell.angle_alpha   90.00
_cell.angle_beta   90.00
_cell.angle_gamma   90.00
#
_symmetry.space_group_name_H-M   'P 1'
#
loop_
_entity.id
_entity.type
_entity.pdbx_description
1 polymer ?
#
loop_
_entity_poly.entity_id
_entity_poly.type
_entity_poly.pdbx_seq_one_letter_code
_entity_poly.pdbx_strand_id
1 'polypeptide(L)'
;MSVALDILLDEDTQKEFASLTAHQQAAFNWQFRWLNEQALKHQIEPAGDWWNIWLLLAGRGAGKTRAAAETLASWAWEQPGTRWLVSAPTSGDLKGTCFEGESGLIKVIPPLLIAKYNSSLHEITLVNGSLIKGQKKGVAVHKNMDTMRLEMTKKAK
;
A
#
# COMPACT_ATOMS: atom_id res chain seq x y z
N MET A 1 26.86 -4.71 -16.99
CA MET A 1 25.39 -4.75 -17.14
C MET A 1 24.82 -5.24 -15.82
N SER A 2 23.73 -4.66 -15.34
CA SER A 2 23.14 -5.08 -14.06
C SER A 2 22.35 -6.37 -14.28
N VAL A 3 22.48 -7.32 -13.37
CA VAL A 3 21.77 -8.63 -13.39
C VAL A 3 20.26 -8.46 -13.61
N ALA A 4 19.67 -7.37 -13.08
CA ALA A 4 18.26 -7.06 -13.29
C ALA A 4 17.90 -6.78 -14.76
N LEU A 5 18.78 -6.10 -15.51
CA LEU A 5 18.55 -5.83 -16.92
C LEU A 5 18.65 -7.12 -17.74
N ASP A 6 19.57 -8.00 -17.38
CA ASP A 6 19.74 -9.31 -18.04
C ASP A 6 18.50 -10.20 -17.83
N ILE A 7 17.90 -10.17 -16.64
CA ILE A 7 16.63 -10.88 -16.34
C ILE A 7 15.45 -10.29 -17.12
N LEU A 8 15.36 -8.96 -17.28
CA LEU A 8 14.27 -8.34 -18.04
C LEU A 8 14.40 -8.55 -19.55
N LEU A 9 15.62 -8.70 -20.04
CA LEU A 9 15.91 -8.98 -21.46
C LEU A 9 15.79 -10.46 -21.81
N ASP A 10 15.67 -11.33 -20.81
CA ASP A 10 15.41 -12.74 -21.00
C ASP A 10 14.05 -12.98 -21.69
N GLU A 11 14.06 -13.76 -22.76
CA GLU A 11 12.87 -13.99 -23.59
C GLU A 11 11.78 -14.75 -22.84
N ASP A 12 12.15 -15.63 -21.91
CA ASP A 12 11.17 -16.43 -21.17
C ASP A 12 10.45 -15.57 -20.12
N THR A 13 11.19 -14.68 -19.46
CA THR A 13 10.62 -13.65 -18.56
C THR A 13 9.64 -12.73 -19.29
N GLN A 14 9.96 -12.32 -20.53
CA GLN A 14 9.07 -11.49 -21.35
C GLN A 14 7.79 -12.23 -21.77
N LYS A 15 7.90 -13.51 -22.15
CA LYS A 15 6.74 -14.35 -22.47
C LYS A 15 5.84 -14.56 -21.25
N GLU A 16 6.43 -14.80 -20.09
CA GLU A 16 5.70 -14.94 -18.84
C GLU A 16 4.94 -13.64 -18.51
N PHE A 17 5.62 -12.50 -18.54
CA PHE A 17 4.99 -11.20 -18.32
C PHE A 17 3.84 -10.94 -19.30
N ALA A 18 4.03 -11.25 -20.59
CA ALA A 18 3.01 -11.09 -21.62
C ALA A 18 1.79 -12.00 -21.40
N SER A 19 1.97 -13.15 -20.73
CA SER A 19 0.88 -14.07 -20.40
C SER A 19 -0.01 -13.62 -19.24
N LEU A 20 0.48 -12.68 -18.41
CA LEU A 20 -0.26 -12.16 -17.26
C LEU A 20 -1.48 -11.34 -17.67
N THR A 21 -2.49 -11.30 -16.80
CA THR A 21 -3.65 -10.42 -16.99
C THR A 21 -3.25 -8.94 -16.95
N ALA A 22 -4.05 -8.06 -17.56
CA ALA A 22 -3.81 -6.62 -17.55
C ALA A 22 -3.67 -6.04 -16.13
N HIS A 23 -4.43 -6.56 -15.15
CA HIS A 23 -4.31 -6.16 -13.75
C HIS A 23 -2.95 -6.58 -13.15
N GLN A 24 -2.53 -7.82 -13.40
CA GLN A 24 -1.23 -8.31 -12.92
C GLN A 24 -0.06 -7.55 -13.54
N GLN A 25 -0.11 -7.27 -14.86
CA GLN A 25 0.90 -6.45 -15.53
C GLN A 25 0.95 -5.03 -14.96
N ALA A 26 -0.21 -4.42 -14.70
CA ALA A 26 -0.28 -3.09 -14.10
C ALA A 26 0.30 -3.06 -12.68
N ALA A 27 -0.01 -4.06 -11.86
CA ALA A 27 0.51 -4.18 -10.50
C ALA A 27 2.03 -4.40 -10.49
N PHE A 28 2.53 -5.27 -11.37
CA PHE A 28 3.96 -5.53 -11.51
C PHE A 28 4.70 -4.26 -11.93
N ASN A 29 4.28 -3.60 -13.01
CA ASN A 29 4.92 -2.37 -13.51
C ASN A 29 4.95 -1.26 -12.46
N TRP A 30 3.86 -1.15 -11.69
CA TRP A 30 3.74 -0.18 -10.61
C TRP A 30 4.74 -0.43 -9.48
N GLN A 31 4.74 -1.63 -8.89
CA GLN A 31 5.65 -1.96 -7.80
C GLN A 31 7.12 -2.02 -8.27
N PHE A 32 7.35 -2.50 -9.49
CA PHE A 32 8.68 -2.49 -10.11
C PHE A 32 9.22 -1.06 -10.19
N ARG A 33 8.44 -0.11 -10.71
CA ARG A 33 8.84 1.30 -10.78
C ARG A 33 9.09 1.89 -9.40
N TRP A 34 8.21 1.62 -8.43
CA TRP A 34 8.38 2.10 -7.07
C TRP A 34 9.70 1.62 -6.46
N LEU A 35 9.94 0.31 -6.46
CA LEU A 35 11.08 -0.29 -5.79
C LEU A 35 12.43 -0.03 -6.48
N ASN A 36 12.43 0.11 -7.82
CA ASN A 36 13.68 0.27 -8.58
C ASN A 36 14.07 1.72 -8.85
N GLU A 37 13.10 2.62 -9.01
CA GLU A 37 13.38 3.99 -9.49
C GLU A 37 13.06 5.07 -8.46
N GLN A 38 12.07 4.85 -7.58
CA GLN A 38 11.46 5.94 -6.82
C GLN A 38 11.67 5.85 -5.30
N ALA A 39 11.68 4.63 -4.76
CA ALA A 39 11.82 4.41 -3.33
C ALA A 39 13.24 4.69 -2.84
N LEU A 40 13.36 5.44 -1.75
CA LEU A 40 14.60 5.55 -1.00
C LEU A 40 14.79 4.30 -0.13
N LYS A 41 16.03 3.97 0.21
CA LYS A 41 16.36 2.76 1.00
C LYS A 41 15.58 2.64 2.32
N HIS A 42 15.31 3.76 3.00
CA HIS A 42 14.56 3.77 4.26
C HIS A 42 13.04 3.68 4.07
N GLN A 43 12.54 3.79 2.83
CA GLN A 43 11.13 3.67 2.46
C GLN A 43 10.74 2.26 2.00
N ILE A 44 11.68 1.31 2.03
CA ILE A 44 11.45 -0.08 1.67
C ILE A 44 11.22 -0.87 2.96
N GLU A 45 10.24 -1.76 2.95
CA GLU A 45 9.95 -2.61 4.10
C GLU A 45 11.14 -3.53 4.43
N PRO A 46 11.41 -3.82 5.72
CA PRO A 46 12.47 -4.76 6.08
C PRO A 46 12.13 -6.18 5.61
N ALA A 47 13.11 -6.89 5.08
CA ALA A 47 12.92 -8.27 4.65
C ALA A 47 12.63 -9.23 5.83
N GLY A 48 11.80 -10.24 5.57
CA GLY A 48 11.48 -11.33 6.50
C GLY A 48 10.27 -11.09 7.40
N ASP A 49 9.87 -12.13 8.14
CA ASP A 49 8.64 -12.16 8.94
C ASP A 49 8.85 -12.02 10.46
N TRP A 50 10.06 -11.63 10.88
CA TRP A 50 10.42 -11.48 12.29
C TRP A 50 9.84 -10.23 12.95
N TRP A 51 9.17 -9.36 12.19
CA TRP A 51 8.56 -8.11 12.65
C TRP A 51 7.08 -8.03 12.30
N ASN A 52 6.31 -7.41 13.19
CA ASN A 52 4.86 -7.18 13.02
C ASN A 52 4.51 -5.70 12.81
N ILE A 53 5.45 -4.80 13.11
CA ILE A 53 5.26 -3.36 13.05
C ILE A 53 6.47 -2.76 12.32
N TRP A 54 6.18 -1.99 11.28
CA TRP A 54 7.18 -1.17 10.60
C TRP A 54 6.87 0.31 10.84
N LEU A 55 7.86 1.02 11.39
CA LEU A 55 7.71 2.41 11.83
C LEU A 55 8.68 3.32 11.08
N LEU A 56 8.13 4.29 10.34
CA LEU A 56 8.89 5.34 9.67
C LEU A 56 8.94 6.61 10.54
N LEU A 57 9.98 6.75 11.38
CA LEU A 57 10.25 7.96 12.15
C LEU A 57 11.14 8.92 11.35
N ALA A 58 10.55 9.98 10.80
CA ALA A 58 11.31 10.98 10.05
C ALA A 58 10.62 12.36 10.05
N GLY A 59 11.37 13.40 9.66
CA GLY A 59 10.86 14.77 9.50
C GLY A 59 9.95 14.98 8.28
N ARG A 60 9.47 16.21 8.09
CA ARG A 60 8.68 16.59 6.91
C ARG A 60 9.50 16.37 5.63
N GLY A 61 8.85 15.93 4.55
CA GLY A 61 9.52 15.70 3.25
C GLY A 61 10.25 14.36 3.11
N ALA A 62 10.40 13.57 4.18
CA ALA A 62 11.06 12.26 4.12
C ALA A 62 10.30 11.16 3.33
N GLY A 63 9.15 11.48 2.74
CA GLY A 63 8.37 10.57 1.90
C GLY A 63 7.59 9.47 2.63
N LYS A 64 7.31 9.63 3.93
CA LYS A 64 6.60 8.62 4.75
C LYS A 64 5.21 8.27 4.21
N THR A 65 4.44 9.28 3.80
CA THR A 65 3.08 9.09 3.29
C THR A 65 3.08 8.23 2.03
N ARG A 66 3.98 8.53 1.09
CA ARG A 66 4.10 7.77 -0.15
C ARG A 66 4.50 6.32 0.13
N ALA A 67 5.55 6.13 0.94
CA ALA A 67 6.01 4.79 1.32
C ALA A 67 4.87 3.96 1.94
N ALA A 68 4.14 4.54 2.89
CA ALA A 68 3.01 3.86 3.51
C ALA A 68 1.88 3.53 2.52
N ALA A 69 1.57 4.43 1.58
CA ALA A 69 0.53 4.21 0.57
C ALA A 69 0.93 3.10 -0.43
N GLU A 70 2.17 3.14 -0.94
CA GLU A 70 2.72 2.16 -1.88
C GLU A 70 2.74 0.76 -1.24
N THR A 71 3.27 0.65 -0.03
CA THR A 71 3.36 -0.63 0.69
C THR A 71 1.99 -1.18 1.09
N LEU A 72 1.11 -0.36 1.67
CA LEU A 72 -0.22 -0.80 2.10
C LEU A 72 -1.03 -1.34 0.91
N ALA A 73 -0.96 -0.64 -0.23
CA ALA A 73 -1.68 -1.05 -1.41
C ALA A 73 -1.07 -2.29 -2.08
N SER A 74 0.26 -2.49 -2.01
CA SER A 74 0.89 -3.76 -2.43
C SER A 74 0.40 -4.93 -1.60
N TRP A 75 0.39 -4.80 -0.27
CA TRP A 75 -0.12 -5.85 0.61
C TRP A 75 -1.60 -6.15 0.34
N ALA A 76 -2.42 -5.12 0.12
CA ALA A 76 -3.82 -5.29 -0.23
C ALA A 76 -4.02 -5.99 -1.58
N TRP A 77 -3.11 -5.77 -2.54
CA TRP A 77 -3.12 -6.44 -3.84
C TRP A 77 -2.70 -7.91 -3.73
N GLU A 78 -1.63 -8.18 -2.99
CA GLU A 78 -1.04 -9.52 -2.79
C GLU A 78 -1.90 -10.44 -1.93
N GLN A 79 -2.77 -9.86 -1.10
CA GLN A 79 -3.70 -10.61 -0.25
C GLN A 79 -5.16 -10.31 -0.64
N PRO A 80 -5.72 -11.00 -1.66
CA PRO A 80 -7.08 -10.77 -2.13
C PRO A 80 -8.15 -10.92 -1.06
N GLY A 81 -9.21 -10.12 -1.13
CA GLY A 81 -10.37 -10.20 -0.22
C GLY A 81 -10.10 -9.74 1.21
N THR A 82 -8.96 -9.12 1.49
CA THR A 82 -8.58 -8.63 2.82
C THR A 82 -9.08 -7.21 3.07
N ARG A 83 -9.05 -6.77 4.34
CA ARG A 83 -9.41 -5.40 4.73
C ARG A 83 -8.24 -4.73 5.41
N TRP A 84 -8.00 -3.50 5.01
CA TRP A 84 -6.88 -2.68 5.45
C TRP A 84 -7.39 -1.35 5.99
N LEU A 85 -6.68 -0.83 6.96
CA LEU A 85 -7.05 0.38 7.67
C LEU A 85 -6.06 1.50 7.36
N VAL A 86 -6.57 2.71 7.21
CA VAL A 86 -5.80 3.95 7.19
C VAL A 86 -6.33 4.83 8.30
N SER A 87 -5.46 5.26 9.21
CA SER A 87 -5.85 6.10 10.34
C SER A 87 -5.14 7.45 10.28
N ALA A 88 -5.90 8.52 10.48
CA ALA A 88 -5.37 9.87 10.60
C ALA A 88 -6.14 10.66 11.69
N PRO A 89 -5.58 11.79 12.19
CA PRO A 89 -6.22 12.58 13.24
C PRO A 89 -7.58 13.14 12.82
N THR A 90 -7.71 13.59 11.57
CA THR A 90 -8.95 14.15 11.04
C THR A 90 -9.42 13.49 9.75
N SER A 91 -10.69 13.71 9.40
CA SER A 91 -11.23 13.28 8.11
C SER A 91 -10.64 14.09 6.95
N GLY A 92 -10.23 15.33 7.22
CA GLY A 92 -9.50 16.14 6.25
C GLY A 92 -8.12 15.56 5.96
N ASP A 93 -7.42 15.09 6.98
CA ASP A 93 -6.12 14.42 6.82
C ASP A 93 -6.26 13.11 6.04
N LEU A 94 -7.27 12.29 6.36
CA LEU A 94 -7.57 11.09 5.57
C LEU A 94 -7.74 11.43 4.10
N LYS A 95 -8.70 12.31 3.79
CA LYS A 95 -9.03 12.65 2.41
C LYS A 95 -7.85 13.32 1.70
N GLY A 96 -7.39 14.45 2.24
CA GLY A 96 -6.44 15.33 1.56
C GLY A 96 -4.99 14.88 1.62
N THR A 97 -4.60 14.01 2.57
CA THR A 97 -3.22 13.50 2.67
C THR A 97 -3.12 12.02 2.32
N CYS A 98 -3.97 11.17 2.90
CA CYS A 98 -3.82 9.72 2.77
C CYS A 98 -4.46 9.13 1.50
N PHE A 99 -5.56 9.71 1.01
CA PHE A 99 -6.30 9.17 -0.14
C PHE A 99 -6.07 9.98 -1.41
N GLU A 100 -6.52 11.25 -1.43
CA GLU A 100 -6.52 12.12 -2.62
C GLU A 100 -5.27 13.01 -2.73
N GLY A 101 -4.46 13.08 -1.67
CA GLY A 101 -3.24 13.88 -1.64
C GLY A 101 -2.22 13.45 -2.70
N GLU A 102 -1.20 14.29 -2.94
CA GLU A 102 -0.16 14.02 -3.96
C GLU A 102 0.55 12.67 -3.78
N SER A 103 0.70 12.22 -2.53
CA SER A 103 1.28 10.93 -2.16
C SER A 103 0.22 9.92 -1.66
N GLY A 104 -1.05 10.20 -1.88
CA GLY A 104 -2.17 9.40 -1.38
C GLY A 104 -2.44 8.15 -2.22
N LEU A 105 -3.24 7.24 -1.66
CA LEU A 105 -3.56 5.94 -2.23
C LEU A 105 -4.09 6.02 -3.67
N ILE A 106 -4.93 7.01 -3.99
CA ILE A 106 -5.51 7.16 -5.33
C ILE A 106 -4.46 7.54 -6.38
N LYS A 107 -3.39 8.24 -5.95
CA LYS A 107 -2.31 8.66 -6.85
C LYS A 107 -1.28 7.56 -7.08
N VAL A 108 -1.05 6.72 -6.08
CA VAL A 108 -0.07 5.64 -6.18
C VAL A 108 -0.66 4.39 -6.83
N ILE A 109 -1.90 4.01 -6.50
CA ILE A 109 -2.52 2.79 -7.02
C ILE A 109 -2.87 2.99 -8.49
N PRO A 110 -2.46 2.08 -9.39
CA PRO A 110 -2.86 2.12 -10.79
C PRO A 110 -4.39 2.13 -10.91
N PRO A 111 -4.99 3.04 -11.71
CA PRO A 111 -6.44 3.15 -11.83
C PRO A 111 -7.13 1.84 -12.23
N LEU A 112 -6.44 0.98 -13.01
CA LEU A 112 -6.93 -0.34 -13.42
C LEU A 112 -7.18 -1.28 -12.23
N LEU A 113 -6.53 -1.07 -11.09
CA LEU A 113 -6.68 -1.92 -9.91
C LEU A 113 -7.79 -1.43 -8.97
N ILE A 114 -8.27 -0.19 -9.16
CA ILE A 114 -9.32 0.40 -8.34
C ILE A 114 -10.67 0.04 -8.94
N ALA A 115 -11.42 -0.83 -8.27
CA ALA A 115 -12.79 -1.16 -8.64
C ALA A 115 -13.76 -0.03 -8.26
N LYS A 116 -13.57 0.58 -7.08
CA LYS A 116 -14.43 1.66 -6.59
C LYS A 116 -13.70 2.53 -5.58
N TYR A 117 -13.96 3.84 -5.63
CA TYR A 117 -13.58 4.78 -4.58
C TYR A 117 -14.81 5.53 -4.06
N ASN A 118 -14.96 5.59 -2.74
CA ASN A 118 -15.96 6.40 -2.05
C ASN A 118 -15.26 7.45 -1.17
N SER A 119 -15.31 8.71 -1.60
CA SER A 119 -14.63 9.82 -0.91
C SER A 119 -15.30 10.26 0.39
N SER A 120 -16.60 10.00 0.56
CA SER A 120 -17.32 10.31 1.79
C SER A 120 -17.01 9.31 2.91
N LEU A 121 -16.82 8.03 2.55
CA LEU A 121 -16.51 6.96 3.50
C LEU A 121 -14.99 6.68 3.64
N HIS A 122 -14.17 7.31 2.79
CA HIS A 122 -12.72 7.04 2.66
C HIS A 122 -12.45 5.56 2.37
N GLU A 123 -13.11 5.01 1.36
CA GLU A 123 -13.03 3.59 1.03
C GLU A 123 -12.56 3.38 -0.41
N ILE A 124 -11.51 2.58 -0.59
CA ILE A 124 -11.07 2.05 -1.88
C ILE A 124 -11.34 0.56 -1.90
N THR A 125 -12.08 0.10 -2.91
CA THR A 125 -12.22 -1.33 -3.24
C THR A 125 -11.33 -1.63 -4.44
N LEU A 126 -10.48 -2.63 -4.30
CA LEU A 126 -9.64 -3.14 -5.39
C LEU A 126 -10.35 -4.22 -6.19
N VAL A 127 -9.93 -4.44 -7.43
CA VAL A 127 -10.51 -5.46 -8.32
C VAL A 127 -10.32 -6.90 -7.81
N ASN A 128 -9.36 -7.13 -6.92
CA ASN A 128 -9.16 -8.42 -6.23
C ASN A 128 -10.07 -8.61 -5.00
N GLY A 129 -11.00 -7.69 -4.75
CA GLY A 129 -11.93 -7.73 -3.62
C GLY A 129 -11.40 -7.14 -2.30
N SER A 130 -10.15 -6.68 -2.26
CA SER A 130 -9.59 -6.06 -1.06
C SER A 130 -10.16 -4.66 -0.82
N LEU A 131 -10.31 -4.30 0.45
CA LEU A 131 -10.88 -3.02 0.90
C LEU A 131 -9.86 -2.23 1.72
N ILE A 132 -9.59 -0.98 1.34
CA ILE A 132 -8.80 -0.04 2.14
C ILE A 132 -9.74 1.03 2.68
N LYS A 133 -9.83 1.15 4.00
CA LYS A 133 -10.79 2.03 4.69
C LYS A 133 -10.11 3.04 5.60
N GLY A 134 -10.52 4.30 5.49
CA GLY A 134 -10.15 5.37 6.40
C GLY A 134 -10.96 5.32 7.70
N GLN A 135 -10.30 5.54 8.85
CA GLN A 135 -10.94 5.75 10.14
C GLN A 135 -10.31 6.93 10.87
N LYS A 136 -11.16 7.74 11.50
CA LYS A 136 -10.72 8.85 12.36
C LYS A 136 -10.28 8.23 13.69
N LYS A 137 -9.02 8.50 14.08
CA LYS A 137 -8.25 7.91 15.20
C LYS A 137 -8.98 6.93 16.13
N GLY A 138 -8.44 5.71 16.15
CA GLY A 138 -8.71 4.70 17.17
C GLY A 138 -8.08 3.32 16.96
N VAL A 139 -7.35 3.01 15.89
CA VAL A 139 -6.75 1.65 15.72
C VAL A 139 -5.47 1.70 14.87
N ALA A 140 -4.44 0.94 15.29
CA ALA A 140 -3.18 0.73 14.58
C ALA A 140 -3.33 -0.28 13.44
N VAL A 141 -2.69 -0.03 12.30
CA VAL A 141 -2.68 -0.93 11.14
C VAL A 141 -1.71 -2.07 11.42
N HIS A 142 -2.20 -3.31 11.39
CA HIS A 142 -1.45 -4.53 11.69
C HIS A 142 -1.36 -5.42 10.45
N LYS A 143 -0.21 -6.07 10.25
CA LYS A 143 0.05 -7.01 9.14
C LYS A 143 -0.89 -8.23 9.15
N ASN A 144 -1.47 -8.57 10.32
CA ASN A 144 -2.40 -9.68 10.52
C ASN A 144 -3.70 -9.21 11.18
N MET A 145 -4.83 -9.39 10.50
CA MET A 145 -6.15 -8.97 11.00
C MET A 145 -6.82 -10.01 11.92
N ASP A 146 -6.36 -11.28 11.91
CA ASP A 146 -6.92 -12.37 12.72
C ASP A 146 -6.66 -12.23 14.25
N THR A 147 -5.76 -11.33 14.66
CA THR A 147 -5.37 -11.14 16.06
C THR A 147 -6.09 -9.99 16.79
N MET A 148 -7.04 -9.28 16.16
CA MET A 148 -7.79 -8.19 16.82
C MET A 148 -8.93 -8.70 17.74
N ARG A 149 -8.57 -9.51 18.75
CA ARG A 149 -9.43 -9.75 19.91
C ARG A 149 -9.22 -8.60 20.92
N LEU A 150 -10.20 -7.70 21.00
CA LEU A 150 -10.46 -6.70 22.06
C LEU A 150 -9.27 -6.28 22.96
N GLU A 151 -8.79 -5.05 22.77
CA GLU A 151 -8.41 -4.18 23.92
C GLU A 151 -8.86 -2.75 23.67
N MET A 152 -10.14 -2.49 23.99
CA MET A 152 -10.62 -1.14 24.29
C MET A 152 -10.19 -0.78 25.72
N THR A 153 -8.93 -0.43 25.96
CA THR A 153 -8.57 0.24 27.21
C THR A 153 -8.79 1.74 27.06
N LYS A 154 -9.97 2.19 27.50
CA LYS A 154 -10.17 3.53 28.05
C LYS A 154 -9.04 3.83 29.02
N LYS A 155 -8.26 4.88 28.78
CA LYS A 155 -7.71 5.70 29.86
C LYS A 155 -7.97 7.16 29.54
N ALA A 156 -9.13 7.60 29.98
CA ALA A 156 -9.29 8.97 30.43
C ALA A 156 -8.46 9.14 31.70
N LYS A 157 -7.51 10.07 31.66
CA LYS A 157 -7.19 10.96 32.78
C LYS A 157 -6.55 12.21 32.20
#